data_AF-A0A527IEE9-F1
#
_entry.id   AF-A0A527IEE9-F1
#
_cell.length_a   1.000
_cell.length_b   1.000
_cell.length_c   1.000
_cell.angle_alpha   90.00
_cell.angle_beta   90.00
_cell.angle_gamma   90.00
#
_symmetry.space_group_name_H-M   'P 1'
#
loop_
_entity.id
_entity.type
_entity.pdbx_description
1 polymer ?
#
loop_
_entity_poly.entity_id
_entity_poly.type
_entity_poly.pdbx_seq_one_letter_code
_entity_poly.pdbx_strand_id
1 'polypeptide(L)'
;IQAPPGDYADYIRSQAINQGGASFAEADAQAKAYRIEHGLDKPLPLQYLNWIGGIVTRGDFGYSLYYNKPVADVVGERLPRTLLLALVCHLLASVLGITFGIWAATRQYTWIDSTLSAISFLGMTVPRFLMALIIVYLLVFQFNVSEIGSFFSPQYGGAPWSWAKFVDLVKHVWPVVAIATFGGLAYNMRVMRGNL
;
A
#
# COMPACT_ATOMS: atom_id res chain seq x y z
N ILE A 1 -11.22 18.96 -17.48
CA ILE A 1 -10.25 17.84 -17.46
C ILE A 1 -10.90 16.69 -18.22
N GLN A 2 -10.56 16.51 -19.50
CA GLN A 2 -11.01 15.35 -20.27
C GLN A 2 -10.02 14.22 -19.98
N ALA A 3 -10.51 13.05 -19.57
CA ALA A 3 -9.67 11.86 -19.49
C ALA A 3 -9.12 11.56 -20.91
N PRO A 4 -7.88 11.06 -21.02
CA PRO A 4 -7.37 10.58 -22.30
C PRO A 4 -8.37 9.59 -22.90
N PRO A 5 -8.71 9.71 -24.19
CA PRO A 5 -9.59 8.75 -24.83
C PRO A 5 -8.92 7.37 -24.86
N GLY A 6 -9.69 6.33 -24.55
CA GLY A 6 -9.29 4.94 -24.71
C GLY A 6 -9.81 4.02 -23.60
N ASP A 7 -9.72 2.72 -23.84
CA ASP A 7 -10.06 1.65 -22.90
C ASP A 7 -9.07 0.47 -23.05
N TYR A 8 -9.31 -0.62 -22.30
CA TYR A 8 -8.44 -1.80 -22.40
C TYR A 8 -8.49 -2.48 -23.77
N ALA A 9 -9.57 -2.32 -24.54
CA ALA A 9 -9.64 -2.90 -25.88
C ALA A 9 -8.64 -2.22 -26.85
N ASP A 10 -8.25 -0.97 -26.60
CA ASP A 10 -7.16 -0.32 -27.34
C ASP A 10 -5.80 -0.95 -27.05
N TYR A 11 -5.59 -1.42 -25.82
CA TYR A 11 -4.41 -2.22 -25.48
C TYR A 11 -4.40 -3.55 -26.25
N ILE A 12 -5.52 -4.27 -26.27
CA ILE A 12 -5.67 -5.53 -27.03
C ILE A 12 -5.40 -5.29 -28.52
N ARG A 13 -5.99 -4.23 -29.09
CA ARG A 13 -5.77 -3.82 -30.49
C ARG A 13 -4.30 -3.59 -30.79
N SER A 14 -3.64 -2.80 -29.94
CA SER A 14 -2.21 -2.47 -30.08
C SER A 14 -1.34 -3.72 -29.96
N GLN A 15 -1.69 -4.62 -29.04
CA GLN A 15 -0.98 -5.87 -28.85
C GLN A 15 -1.15 -6.81 -30.07
N ALA A 16 -2.36 -6.95 -30.61
CA ALA A 16 -2.63 -7.78 -31.79
C ALA A 16 -1.85 -7.31 -33.03
N ILE A 17 -1.73 -5.99 -33.22
CA ILE A 17 -0.97 -5.40 -34.34
C ILE A 17 0.54 -5.58 -34.12
N ASN A 18 1.05 -5.18 -32.95
CA ASN A 18 2.49 -5.09 -32.71
C ASN A 18 3.16 -6.42 -32.37
N GLN A 19 2.43 -7.34 -31.72
CA GLN A 19 2.96 -8.63 -31.24
C GLN A 19 2.33 -9.82 -31.97
N GLY A 20 1.07 -9.69 -32.42
CA GLY A 20 0.32 -10.78 -33.05
C GLY A 20 0.38 -10.81 -34.59
N GLY A 21 0.90 -9.76 -35.23
CA GLY A 21 0.94 -9.64 -36.69
C GLY A 21 -0.45 -9.56 -37.35
N ALA A 22 -1.50 -9.30 -36.57
CA ALA A 22 -2.86 -9.20 -37.07
C ALA A 22 -3.00 -7.97 -38.00
N SER A 23 -3.83 -8.10 -39.03
CA SER A 23 -4.20 -6.94 -39.85
C SER A 23 -4.96 -5.92 -38.99
N PHE A 24 -4.94 -4.65 -39.40
CA PHE A 24 -5.69 -3.60 -38.72
C PHE A 24 -7.18 -3.94 -38.58
N ALA A 25 -7.79 -4.53 -39.61
CA ALA A 25 -9.20 -4.91 -39.61
C ALA A 25 -9.50 -6.03 -38.59
N GLU A 26 -8.63 -7.04 -38.47
CA GLU A 26 -8.77 -8.12 -37.49
C GLU A 26 -8.58 -7.59 -36.06
N ALA A 27 -7.58 -6.75 -35.83
CA ALA A 27 -7.34 -6.13 -34.53
C ALA A 27 -8.50 -5.22 -34.10
N ASP A 28 -9.08 -4.46 -35.03
CA ASP A 28 -10.28 -3.64 -34.78
C ASP A 28 -11.49 -4.49 -34.42
N ALA A 29 -11.69 -5.60 -35.13
CA ALA A 29 -12.79 -6.53 -34.87
C ALA A 29 -12.64 -7.19 -33.48
N GLN A 30 -11.43 -7.62 -33.11
CA GLN A 30 -11.15 -8.18 -31.78
C GLN A 30 -11.40 -7.17 -30.66
N ALA A 31 -10.90 -5.94 -30.81
CA ALA A 31 -11.12 -4.88 -29.84
C ALA A 31 -12.60 -4.53 -29.68
N LYS A 32 -13.35 -4.44 -30.79
CA LYS A 32 -14.79 -4.19 -30.75
C LYS A 32 -15.56 -5.32 -30.06
N ALA A 33 -15.23 -6.58 -30.37
CA ALA A 33 -15.84 -7.73 -29.72
C ALA A 33 -15.61 -7.70 -28.20
N TYR A 34 -14.37 -7.40 -27.79
CA TYR A 34 -14.00 -7.28 -26.38
C TYR A 34 -14.79 -6.17 -25.67
N ARG A 35 -14.96 -5.00 -26.31
CA ARG A 35 -15.77 -3.89 -25.76
C ARG A 35 -17.19 -4.31 -25.47
N ILE A 36 -17.83 -4.97 -26.43
CA ILE A 36 -19.23 -5.40 -26.32
C ILE A 36 -19.36 -6.45 -25.21
N GLU A 37 -18.46 -7.43 -25.16
CA GLU A 37 -18.48 -8.50 -24.15
C GLU A 37 -18.33 -7.95 -22.72
N HIS A 38 -17.46 -6.96 -22.54
CA HIS A 38 -17.17 -6.37 -21.22
C HIS A 38 -17.99 -5.11 -20.93
N GLY A 39 -18.90 -4.72 -21.84
CA GLY A 39 -19.74 -3.54 -21.72
C GLY A 39 -19.00 -2.20 -21.76
N LEU A 40 -17.77 -2.18 -22.29
CA LEU A 40 -16.95 -0.97 -22.44
C LEU A 40 -17.48 -0.02 -23.53
N ASP A 41 -18.38 -0.52 -24.39
CA ASP A 41 -19.11 0.26 -25.39
C ASP A 41 -20.24 1.13 -24.79
N LYS A 42 -20.60 0.89 -23.52
CA LYS A 42 -21.67 1.62 -22.83
C LYS A 42 -21.17 2.97 -22.29
N PRO A 43 -22.06 3.97 -22.09
CA PRO A 43 -21.73 5.17 -21.34
C PRO A 43 -21.12 4.87 -19.96
N LEU A 44 -20.10 5.64 -19.55
CA LEU A 44 -19.37 5.45 -18.27
C LEU A 44 -20.29 5.26 -17.04
N PRO A 45 -21.40 6.00 -16.86
CA PRO A 45 -22.29 5.77 -15.73
C PRO A 45 -22.87 4.35 -15.72
N LEU A 46 -23.23 3.80 -16.89
CA LEU A 46 -23.74 2.44 -16.98
C LEU A 46 -22.64 1.40 -16.72
N GLN A 47 -21.41 1.64 -17.18
CA GLN A 47 -20.28 0.77 -16.85
C GLN A 47 -20.07 0.69 -15.34
N TYR A 48 -20.06 1.84 -14.68
CA TYR A 48 -19.90 1.92 -13.23
C TYR A 48 -21.06 1.24 -12.48
N LEU A 49 -22.31 1.49 -12.89
CA LEU A 49 -23.48 0.86 -12.27
C LEU A 49 -23.48 -0.66 -12.46
N ASN A 50 -23.06 -1.16 -13.63
CA ASN A 50 -22.93 -2.60 -13.87
C ASN A 50 -21.83 -3.20 -12.98
N TRP A 51 -20.70 -2.52 -12.84
CA TRP A 51 -19.59 -2.96 -12.00
C TRP A 51 -19.97 -2.99 -10.51
N ILE A 52 -20.50 -1.89 -9.97
CA ILE A 52 -21.00 -1.84 -8.59
C ILE A 52 -22.14 -2.83 -8.38
N GLY A 53 -23.04 -2.97 -9.34
CA GLY A 53 -24.10 -3.98 -9.32
C GLY A 53 -23.53 -5.40 -9.19
N GLY A 54 -22.48 -5.74 -9.95
CA GLY A 54 -21.76 -7.01 -9.85
C GLY A 54 -21.14 -7.23 -8.46
N ILE A 55 -20.49 -6.20 -7.90
CA ILE A 55 -19.91 -6.25 -6.55
C ILE A 55 -21.00 -6.50 -5.51
N VAL A 56 -22.06 -5.69 -5.51
CA VAL A 56 -23.10 -5.73 -4.46
C VAL A 56 -23.96 -6.99 -4.55
N THR A 57 -24.28 -7.46 -5.76
CA THR A 57 -25.20 -8.60 -5.94
C THR A 57 -24.51 -9.96 -5.96
N ARG A 58 -23.25 -10.02 -6.39
CA ARG A 58 -22.51 -11.29 -6.59
C ARG A 58 -21.16 -11.35 -5.91
N GLY A 59 -20.68 -10.25 -5.30
CA GLY A 59 -19.30 -10.17 -4.83
C GLY A 59 -18.28 -10.20 -5.98
N ASP A 60 -18.71 -9.89 -7.21
CA ASP A 60 -17.87 -9.95 -8.40
C ASP A 60 -17.19 -8.59 -8.62
N PHE A 61 -15.91 -8.52 -8.27
CA PHE A 61 -15.06 -7.34 -8.46
C PHE A 61 -14.57 -7.17 -9.90
N GLY A 62 -14.91 -8.10 -10.78
CA GLY A 62 -14.43 -8.18 -12.15
C GLY A 62 -13.11 -8.92 -12.28
N TYR A 63 -12.55 -8.85 -13.49
CA TYR A 63 -11.34 -9.55 -13.88
C TYR A 63 -10.17 -8.57 -14.00
N SER A 64 -9.03 -8.91 -13.38
CA SER A 64 -7.82 -8.09 -13.51
C SER A 64 -7.11 -8.42 -14.80
N LEU A 65 -7.07 -7.44 -15.69
CA LEU A 65 -6.48 -7.56 -17.01
C LEU A 65 -4.94 -7.48 -16.99
N TYR A 66 -4.38 -6.95 -15.91
CA TYR A 66 -2.94 -6.93 -15.68
C TYR A 66 -2.44 -8.23 -15.05
N TYR A 67 -3.17 -8.79 -14.08
CA TYR A 67 -2.78 -10.02 -13.38
C TYR A 67 -3.36 -11.30 -13.99
N ASN A 68 -4.22 -11.18 -15.01
CA ASN A 68 -4.93 -12.26 -15.67
C ASN A 68 -5.63 -13.21 -14.68
N LYS A 69 -6.33 -12.65 -13.69
CA LYS A 69 -7.09 -13.38 -12.66
C LYS A 69 -8.20 -12.50 -12.05
N PRO A 70 -9.22 -13.10 -11.39
CA PRO A 70 -10.25 -12.33 -10.69
C PRO A 70 -9.66 -11.27 -9.75
N VAL A 71 -10.25 -10.07 -9.73
CA VAL A 71 -9.78 -8.97 -8.87
C VAL A 71 -9.86 -9.36 -7.38
N ALA A 72 -10.86 -10.15 -7.00
CA ALA A 72 -11.01 -10.67 -5.65
C ALA A 72 -9.78 -11.45 -5.18
N ASP A 73 -9.15 -12.26 -6.05
CA ASP A 73 -7.95 -13.03 -5.72
C ASP A 73 -6.73 -12.11 -5.57
N VAL A 74 -6.55 -11.16 -6.49
CA VAL A 74 -5.46 -10.16 -6.42
C VAL A 74 -5.52 -9.38 -5.11
N VAL A 75 -6.72 -8.94 -4.73
CA VAL A 75 -6.94 -8.19 -3.49
C VAL A 75 -6.79 -9.11 -2.29
N GLY A 76 -7.37 -10.30 -2.31
CA GLY A 76 -7.33 -11.28 -1.22
C GLY A 76 -5.91 -11.75 -0.88
N GLU A 77 -5.01 -11.83 -1.86
CA GLU A 77 -3.60 -12.16 -1.64
C GLU A 77 -2.81 -11.07 -0.88
N ARG A 78 -3.26 -9.81 -0.95
CA ARG A 78 -2.52 -8.63 -0.44
C ARG A 78 -3.16 -8.02 0.79
N LEU A 79 -4.49 -7.94 0.80
CA LEU A 79 -5.28 -7.24 1.80
C LEU A 79 -4.98 -7.70 3.24
N PRO A 80 -4.87 -9.01 3.56
CA PRO A 80 -4.57 -9.44 4.93
C PRO A 80 -3.22 -8.91 5.43
N ARG A 81 -2.19 -8.89 4.58
CA ARG A 81 -0.85 -8.39 4.94
C ARG A 81 -0.87 -6.88 5.16
N THR A 82 -1.58 -6.14 4.30
CA THR A 82 -1.78 -4.70 4.44
C THR A 82 -2.53 -4.35 5.72
N LEU A 83 -3.64 -5.04 6.01
CA LEU A 83 -4.44 -4.81 7.20
C LEU A 83 -3.66 -5.15 8.48
N LEU A 84 -2.94 -6.27 8.50
CA LEU A 84 -2.11 -6.65 9.63
C LEU A 84 -1.02 -5.60 9.89
N LEU A 85 -0.31 -5.17 8.85
CA LEU A 85 0.72 -4.15 8.96
C LEU A 85 0.14 -2.81 9.45
N ALA A 86 -0.97 -2.36 8.86
CA ALA A 86 -1.64 -1.13 9.25
C ALA A 86 -2.10 -1.18 10.72
N LEU A 87 -2.69 -2.31 11.14
CA LEU A 87 -3.14 -2.52 12.52
C LEU A 87 -1.97 -2.51 13.50
N VAL A 88 -0.88 -3.22 13.21
CA VAL A 88 0.33 -3.24 14.06
C VAL A 88 0.91 -1.84 14.20
N CYS A 89 1.09 -1.11 13.09
CA CYS A 89 1.59 0.26 13.11
C CYS A 89 0.66 1.20 13.89
N HIS A 90 -0.66 1.07 13.71
CA HIS A 90 -1.65 1.88 14.41
C HIS A 90 -1.62 1.63 15.92
N LEU A 91 -1.61 0.35 16.34
CA LEU A 91 -1.54 0.00 17.76
C LEU A 91 -0.24 0.48 18.40
N LEU A 92 0.91 0.29 17.74
CA LEU A 92 2.19 0.78 18.24
C LEU A 92 2.21 2.31 18.35
N ALA A 93 1.73 3.01 17.32
CA ALA A 93 1.67 4.47 17.30
C ALA A 93 0.75 5.02 18.41
N SER A 94 -0.40 4.37 18.63
CA SER A 94 -1.36 4.74 19.66
C SER A 94 -0.81 4.46 21.06
N VAL A 95 -0.32 3.26 21.33
CA VAL A 95 0.21 2.88 22.65
C VAL A 95 1.40 3.75 23.02
N LEU A 96 2.40 3.87 22.14
CA LEU A 96 3.60 4.68 22.41
C LEU A 96 3.25 6.16 22.49
N GLY A 97 2.45 6.65 21.54
CA GLY A 97 2.12 8.06 21.46
C GLY A 97 1.29 8.54 22.65
N ILE A 98 0.31 7.75 23.09
CA ILE A 98 -0.50 8.06 24.27
C ILE A 98 0.36 8.01 25.53
N THR A 99 1.16 6.95 25.70
CA THR A 99 2.02 6.78 26.88
C THR A 99 3.00 7.94 27.03
N PHE A 100 3.73 8.27 25.96
CA PHE A 100 4.69 9.37 25.99
C PHE A 100 4.02 10.74 26.07
N GLY A 101 2.83 10.90 25.48
CA GLY A 101 2.04 12.12 25.61
C GLY A 101 1.58 12.39 27.04
N ILE A 102 1.05 11.37 27.74
CA ILE A 102 0.71 11.45 29.17
C ILE A 102 1.97 11.76 30.00
N TRP A 103 3.10 11.13 29.67
CA TRP A 103 4.33 11.35 30.43
C TRP A 103 4.89 12.77 30.28
N ALA A 104 4.82 13.35 29.08
CA ALA A 104 5.15 14.74 28.84
C ALA A 104 4.16 15.69 29.56
N ALA A 105 2.86 15.40 29.48
CA ALA A 105 1.80 16.20 30.09
C ALA A 105 1.85 16.24 31.62
N THR A 106 2.20 15.12 32.26
CA THR A 106 2.30 15.04 33.73
C THR A 106 3.60 15.62 34.28
N ARG A 107 4.58 15.91 33.41
CA ARG A 107 5.90 16.46 33.77
C ARG A 107 6.20 17.73 32.98
N GLN A 108 5.22 18.63 32.92
CA GLN A 108 5.32 19.88 32.15
C GLN A 108 6.55 20.69 32.57
N TYR A 109 7.18 21.35 31.58
CA TYR A 109 8.36 22.21 31.79
C TYR A 109 9.61 21.48 32.31
N THR A 110 9.61 20.15 32.34
CA THR A 110 10.81 19.36 32.62
C THR A 110 11.57 19.03 31.34
N TRP A 111 12.78 18.50 31.48
CA TRP A 111 13.56 17.99 30.35
C TRP A 111 12.81 16.87 29.61
N ILE A 112 11.96 16.08 30.28
CA ILE A 112 11.16 15.01 29.67
C ILE A 112 10.13 15.58 28.70
N ASP A 113 9.36 16.58 29.13
CA ASP A 113 8.39 17.29 28.26
C ASP A 113 9.12 17.90 27.06
N SER A 114 10.26 18.55 27.31
CA SER A 114 11.04 19.21 26.25
C SER A 114 11.60 18.21 25.23
N THR A 115 12.18 17.09 25.67
CA THR A 115 12.71 16.05 24.79
C THR A 115 11.60 15.36 24.00
N LEU A 116 10.51 14.97 24.65
CA LEU A 116 9.38 14.31 23.99
C LEU A 116 8.67 15.25 23.01
N SER A 117 8.54 16.53 23.36
CA SER A 117 8.00 17.56 22.46
C SER A 117 8.89 17.77 21.23
N ALA A 118 10.22 17.77 21.39
CA ALA A 118 11.15 17.86 20.27
C ALA A 118 11.05 16.63 19.35
N ILE A 119 10.99 15.43 19.91
CA ILE A 119 10.81 14.18 19.15
C ILE A 119 9.48 14.20 18.38
N SER A 120 8.38 14.58 19.05
CA SER A 120 7.07 14.72 18.42
C SER A 120 7.15 15.73 17.27
N PHE A 121 7.73 16.91 17.50
CA PHE A 121 7.88 17.93 16.47
C PHE A 121 8.66 17.43 15.23
N LEU A 122 9.76 16.70 15.43
CA LEU A 122 10.49 16.07 14.34
C LEU A 122 9.61 15.06 13.59
N GLY A 123 8.89 14.19 14.30
CA GLY A 123 8.02 13.19 13.67
C GLY A 123 6.84 13.77 12.87
N MET A 124 6.38 14.98 13.20
CA MET A 124 5.36 15.69 12.41
C MET A 124 5.94 16.47 11.23
N THR A 125 7.17 16.98 11.37
CA THR A 125 7.77 17.91 10.40
C THR A 125 8.52 17.17 9.29
N VAL A 126 9.18 16.06 9.63
CA VAL A 126 9.99 15.30 8.68
C VAL A 126 9.07 14.54 7.71
N PRO A 127 9.19 14.75 6.39
CA PRO A 127 8.39 14.01 5.42
C PRO A 127 8.64 12.50 5.49
N ARG A 128 7.59 11.68 5.47
CA ARG A 128 7.71 10.22 5.62
C ARG A 128 8.57 9.57 4.54
N PHE A 129 8.48 10.06 3.30
CA PHE A 129 9.33 9.57 2.21
C PHE A 129 10.81 9.88 2.48
N LEU A 130 11.14 11.03 3.09
CA LEU A 130 12.51 11.37 3.44
C LEU A 130 13.06 10.44 4.53
N MET A 131 12.26 10.13 5.54
CA MET A 131 12.65 9.13 6.56
C MET A 131 12.90 7.76 5.92
N ALA A 132 12.05 7.35 4.97
CA ALA A 132 12.24 6.12 4.23
C ALA A 132 13.55 6.12 3.44
N LEU A 133 13.88 7.22 2.76
CA LEU A 133 15.15 7.37 2.03
C LEU A 133 16.37 7.29 2.97
N ILE A 134 16.31 7.97 4.12
CA ILE A 134 17.41 7.93 5.11
C ILE A 134 17.59 6.51 5.65
N ILE A 135 16.49 5.84 6.04
CA ILE A 135 16.57 4.48 6.58
C ILE A 135 17.09 3.51 5.52
N VAL A 136 16.59 3.57 4.29
CA VAL A 136 17.09 2.75 3.19
C VAL A 136 18.57 3.03 2.94
N TYR A 137 18.99 4.30 2.92
CA TYR A 137 20.40 4.65 2.75
C TYR A 137 21.29 4.03 3.83
N LEU A 138 20.90 4.17 5.10
CA LEU A 138 21.65 3.58 6.21
C LEU A 138 21.70 2.06 6.09
N LEU A 139 20.58 1.41 5.78
CA LEU A 139 20.52 -0.05 5.66
C LEU A 139 21.39 -0.57 4.52
N VAL A 140 21.30 0.02 3.33
CA VAL A 140 22.08 -0.42 2.17
C VAL A 140 23.55 -0.07 2.33
N PHE A 141 23.87 1.20 2.58
CA PHE A 141 25.23 1.71 2.42
C PHE A 141 26.06 1.67 3.70
N GLN A 142 25.43 1.69 4.88
CA GLN A 142 26.15 1.63 6.15
C GLN A 142 26.11 0.23 6.77
N PHE A 143 24.98 -0.47 6.64
CA PHE A 143 24.77 -1.79 7.24
C PHE A 143 24.83 -2.96 6.24
N ASN A 144 25.04 -2.70 4.95
CA ASN A 144 25.15 -3.72 3.90
C ASN A 144 23.94 -4.68 3.82
N VAL A 145 22.74 -4.17 4.10
CA VAL A 145 21.48 -4.91 3.93
C VAL A 145 21.11 -4.93 2.45
N SER A 146 21.12 -6.10 1.84
CA SER A 146 20.81 -6.30 0.42
C SER A 146 19.32 -6.57 0.15
N GLU A 147 18.59 -7.11 1.12
CA GLU A 147 17.20 -7.56 0.97
C GLU A 147 16.22 -6.48 1.44
N ILE A 148 16.04 -5.43 0.62
CA ILE A 148 15.10 -4.35 0.89
C ILE A 148 13.88 -4.45 -0.03
N GLY A 149 12.70 -4.11 0.50
CA GLY A 149 11.47 -3.99 -0.28
C GLY A 149 10.65 -5.28 -0.41
N SER A 150 11.11 -6.37 0.21
CA SER A 150 10.36 -7.64 0.31
C SER A 150 10.00 -7.95 1.76
N PHE A 151 8.89 -8.66 1.98
CA PHE A 151 8.48 -9.11 3.32
C PHE A 151 9.32 -10.28 3.85
N PHE A 152 9.99 -11.00 2.95
CA PHE A 152 10.76 -12.20 3.25
C PHE A 152 12.01 -12.24 2.37
N SER A 153 13.05 -12.89 2.86
CA SER A 153 14.20 -13.30 2.05
C SER A 153 13.80 -14.37 1.01
N PRO A 154 14.56 -14.56 -0.09
CA PRO A 154 14.20 -15.49 -1.17
C PRO A 154 13.92 -16.91 -0.69
N GLN A 155 14.64 -17.37 0.33
CA GLN A 155 14.47 -18.68 0.95
C GLN A 155 13.09 -18.90 1.61
N TYR A 156 12.42 -17.83 2.07
CA TYR A 156 11.12 -17.92 2.75
C TYR A 156 9.93 -17.48 1.90
N GLY A 157 10.15 -16.97 0.68
CA GLY A 157 9.09 -16.44 -0.19
C GLY A 157 7.92 -17.40 -0.43
N GLY A 158 8.19 -18.70 -0.56
CA GLY A 158 7.18 -19.77 -0.73
C GLY A 158 7.13 -20.81 0.40
N ALA A 159 7.99 -20.68 1.42
CA ALA A 159 8.11 -21.69 2.48
C ALA A 159 6.86 -21.72 3.40
N PRO A 160 6.51 -22.88 3.99
CA PRO A 160 5.51 -22.95 5.06
C PRO A 160 5.87 -22.06 6.25
N TRP A 161 4.87 -21.72 7.07
CA TRP A 161 5.10 -20.94 8.29
C TRP A 161 6.00 -21.69 9.28
N SER A 162 7.02 -21.00 9.77
CA SER A 162 7.94 -21.47 10.80
C SER A 162 8.39 -20.29 11.66
N TRP A 163 8.97 -20.59 12.82
CA TRP A 163 9.57 -19.54 13.66
C TRP A 163 10.66 -18.77 12.92
N ALA A 164 11.48 -19.46 12.13
CA ALA A 164 12.55 -18.83 11.35
C ALA A 164 11.98 -17.85 10.30
N LYS A 165 10.88 -18.23 9.62
CA LYS A 165 10.16 -17.35 8.69
C LYS A 165 9.53 -16.14 9.39
N PHE A 166 9.02 -16.31 10.62
CA PHE A 166 8.51 -15.18 11.40
C PHE A 166 9.62 -14.21 11.81
N VAL A 167 10.77 -14.70 12.28
CA VAL A 167 11.93 -13.86 12.60
C VAL A 167 12.44 -13.13 11.35
N ASP A 168 12.48 -13.82 10.21
CA ASP A 168 12.82 -13.23 8.92
C ASP A 168 11.86 -12.08 8.55
N LEU A 169 10.54 -12.29 8.69
CA LEU A 169 9.54 -11.24 8.49
C LEU A 169 9.82 -9.99 9.33
N VAL A 170 10.08 -10.16 10.63
CA VAL A 170 10.34 -9.04 11.54
C VAL A 170 11.59 -8.26 11.12
N LYS A 171 12.65 -8.95 10.68
CA LYS A 171 13.89 -8.32 10.17
C LYS A 171 13.67 -7.49 8.92
N HIS A 172 12.68 -7.81 8.11
CA HIS A 172 12.38 -7.10 6.87
C HIS A 172 11.35 -5.98 7.04
N VAL A 173 10.39 -6.14 7.94
CA VAL A 173 9.24 -5.23 8.07
C VAL A 173 9.46 -4.10 9.08
N TRP A 174 10.42 -4.23 10.01
CA TRP A 174 10.69 -3.19 11.01
C TRP A 174 10.96 -1.78 10.45
N PRO A 175 11.60 -1.57 9.27
CA PRO A 175 11.82 -0.21 8.76
C PRO A 175 10.50 0.48 8.45
N VAL A 176 9.57 -0.24 7.82
CA VAL A 176 8.24 0.26 7.48
C VAL A 176 7.43 0.51 8.75
N VAL A 177 7.50 -0.40 9.71
CA VAL A 177 6.84 -0.24 11.02
C VAL A 177 7.39 0.97 11.76
N ALA A 178 8.71 1.17 11.78
CA ALA A 178 9.34 2.31 12.43
C ALA A 178 8.89 3.64 11.81
N ILE A 179 8.90 3.75 10.47
CA ILE A 179 8.46 4.95 9.74
C ILE A 179 6.99 5.27 10.03
N ALA A 180 6.11 4.27 9.93
CA ALA A 180 4.68 4.45 10.14
C ALA A 180 4.37 4.80 11.61
N THR A 181 5.01 4.09 12.54
CA THR A 181 4.84 4.29 13.98
C THR A 181 5.35 5.66 14.41
N PHE A 182 6.51 6.11 13.91
CA PHE A 182 7.10 7.41 14.26
C PHE A 182 6.21 8.59 13.86
N GLY A 183 5.60 8.55 12.68
CA GLY A 183 4.65 9.59 12.28
C GLY A 183 3.36 9.57 13.11
N GLY A 184 2.79 8.39 13.38
CA GLY A 184 1.56 8.25 14.15
C GLY A 184 1.73 8.61 15.63
N LEU A 185 2.81 8.15 16.26
CA LEU A 185 3.10 8.43 17.66
C LEU A 185 3.31 9.94 17.88
N ALA A 186 4.01 10.61 16.96
CA ALA A 186 4.30 12.04 17.08
C ALA A 186 3.03 12.89 17.16
N TYR A 187 2.02 12.57 16.34
CA TYR A 187 0.71 13.21 16.39
C TYR A 187 -0.01 12.91 17.71
N ASN A 188 -0.11 11.64 18.09
CA ASN A 188 -0.81 11.22 19.32
C ASN A 188 -0.18 11.83 20.58
N MET A 189 1.15 11.90 20.66
CA MET A 189 1.87 12.56 21.75
C MET A 189 1.45 14.01 21.92
N ARG A 190 1.38 14.76 20.81
CA ARG A 190 1.04 16.19 20.84
C ARG A 190 -0.41 16.41 21.24
N VAL A 191 -1.33 15.57 20.76
CA VAL A 191 -2.74 15.64 21.14
C VAL A 191 -2.90 15.37 22.64
N MET A 192 -2.25 14.33 23.17
CA MET A 192 -2.33 14.04 24.62
C MET A 192 -1.69 15.13 25.47
N ARG A 193 -0.51 15.64 25.09
CA ARG A 193 0.17 16.72 25.82
C ARG A 193 -0.53 18.08 25.74
N GLY A 194 -1.42 18.28 24.78
CA GLY A 194 -2.24 19.49 24.67
C GLY A 194 -3.55 19.43 25.44
N ASN A 195 -4.03 18.23 25.80
CA ASN A 195 -5.34 18.00 26.40
C ASN A 195 -5.31 17.62 27.90
N LEU A 196 -4.12 17.43 28.46
CA LEU A 196 -3.87 17.08 29.87
C LEU A 196 -3.00 18.17 30.52
#